data_AF-A0A2V8SBT6-F1
#
_entry.id   AF-A0A2V8SBT6-F1
#
_cell.length_a   1.000
_cell.length_b   1.000
_cell.length_c   1.000
_cell.angle_alpha   90.00
_cell.angle_beta   90.00
_cell.angle_gamma   90.00
#
_symmetry.space_group_name_H-M   'P 1'
#
loop_
_entity.id
_entity.type
_entity.pdbx_description
1 polymer ?
#
loop_
_entity_poly.entity_id
_entity_poly.type
_entity_poly.pdbx_seq_one_letter_code
_entity_poly.pdbx_strand_id
1 'polypeptide(L)'
;MKDGLAAALASGDPLALARAISLVEEGTREGQDIVSAIFPRTGRASILGITGPPGVGKSTLANRLIAQNRKRGRSVGVVAVDPSSAFSGGAVLGDRVRMQEHTLDASVFIRSMATRGRFGGLSRATRDAIDLMDASGRDPILVETVGVGQDEIDIVRVADTVLVVLSPGQGDDIQAIKAGILEIADVFVINKADHPGADRLAADLEAMLSLGEPRPWRPPIVRTIASDGAGIDALAEAVEGHLRFLAEGGRREARRRAGLAVRLREILRETVMARLVSDDLGRGALAAVEERLASRRIDPYTAARDVLARIEEGATPRTGSGTVLDHLGVAVRRIDDRLGLYRDLLGLDLQQIEEVAGEGVRLALLPAGRTRIELVEPLTDDSPVARFLAKRGEGIHHVCFEVDDLQGTLERLKEAGLQAAGAPGRPGAEGSRIAFLHPKGTGGVLIELRASRRKEAE
;
A
#
# COMPACT_ATOMS: atom_id res chain seq x y z
N MET A 1 -18.80 2.54 18.41
CA MET A 1 -18.74 3.88 17.77
C MET A 1 -18.52 3.81 16.26
N LYS A 2 -17.55 3.03 15.77
CA LYS A 2 -17.24 2.89 14.31
C LYS A 2 -18.43 2.42 13.47
N ASP A 3 -19.14 1.38 13.91
CA ASP A 3 -20.33 0.87 13.21
C ASP A 3 -21.46 1.91 13.13
N GLY A 4 -21.54 2.81 14.12
CA GLY A 4 -22.53 3.88 14.15
C GLY A 4 -22.25 4.95 13.11
N LEU A 5 -20.99 5.37 12.93
CA LEU A 5 -20.63 6.38 11.93
C LEU A 5 -20.73 5.82 10.51
N ALA A 6 -20.30 4.58 10.27
CA ALA A 6 -20.44 3.91 8.99
C ALA A 6 -21.92 3.67 8.61
N ALA A 7 -22.76 3.28 9.58
CA ALA A 7 -24.19 3.12 9.36
C ALA A 7 -24.91 4.45 9.09
N ALA A 8 -24.59 5.50 9.87
CA ALA A 8 -25.15 6.84 9.67
C ALA A 8 -24.80 7.40 8.29
N LEU A 9 -23.52 7.28 7.88
CA LEU A 9 -23.07 7.65 6.54
C LEU A 9 -23.84 6.91 5.46
N ALA A 10 -23.99 5.58 5.61
CA ALA A 10 -24.71 4.76 4.63
C ALA A 10 -26.23 5.05 4.56
N SER A 11 -26.79 5.71 5.59
CA SER A 11 -28.16 6.25 5.57
C SER A 11 -28.27 7.62 4.90
N GLY A 12 -27.16 8.18 4.42
CA GLY A 12 -27.10 9.46 3.72
C GLY A 12 -26.89 10.67 4.62
N ASP A 13 -26.51 10.48 5.89
CA ASP A 13 -26.26 11.58 6.84
C ASP A 13 -25.06 12.45 6.38
N PRO A 14 -25.29 13.74 6.03
CA PRO A 14 -24.23 14.62 5.56
C PRO A 14 -23.16 14.95 6.62
N LEU A 15 -23.52 14.97 7.90
CA LEU A 15 -22.58 15.23 9.00
C LEU A 15 -21.69 14.02 9.23
N ALA A 16 -22.27 12.82 9.16
CA ALA A 16 -21.52 11.57 9.21
C ALA A 16 -20.51 11.49 8.05
N LEU A 17 -20.95 11.83 6.82
CA LEU A 17 -20.09 11.89 5.64
C LEU A 17 -18.95 12.90 5.81
N ALA A 18 -19.26 14.13 6.23
CA ALA A 18 -18.24 15.17 6.45
C ALA A 18 -17.21 14.75 7.50
N ARG A 19 -17.65 14.13 8.60
CA ARG A 19 -16.76 13.63 9.66
C ARG A 19 -15.89 12.48 9.16
N ALA A 20 -16.45 11.52 8.45
CA ALA A 20 -15.69 10.41 7.89
C ALA A 20 -14.63 10.90 6.89
N ILE A 21 -14.98 11.88 6.05
CA ILE A 21 -14.02 12.52 5.14
C ILE A 21 -12.89 13.21 5.91
N SER A 22 -13.18 13.95 6.98
CA SER A 22 -12.13 14.55 7.82
C SER A 22 -11.20 13.50 8.44
N LEU A 23 -11.73 12.36 8.89
CA LEU A 23 -10.92 11.28 9.49
C LEU A 23 -9.96 10.61 8.48
N VAL A 24 -10.40 10.39 7.23
CA VAL A 24 -9.53 9.85 6.17
C VAL A 24 -8.55 10.89 5.67
N GLU A 25 -8.96 12.16 5.67
CA GLU A 25 -8.06 13.28 5.46
C GLU A 25 -6.98 13.29 6.53
N GLU A 26 -7.27 13.20 7.82
CA GLU A 26 -6.24 13.19 8.86
C GLU A 26 -5.33 11.95 8.83
N GLY A 27 -5.65 10.94 8.00
CA GLY A 27 -4.87 9.70 7.90
C GLY A 27 -5.03 8.79 9.11
N THR A 28 -6.10 8.98 9.90
CA THR A 28 -6.34 8.23 11.13
C THR A 28 -6.67 6.77 10.85
N ARG A 29 -6.32 5.88 11.79
CA ARG A 29 -6.74 4.47 11.74
C ARG A 29 -8.27 4.32 11.74
N GLU A 30 -8.96 5.19 12.47
CA GLU A 30 -10.43 5.22 12.49
C GLU A 30 -11.02 5.49 11.10
N GLY A 31 -10.46 6.45 10.35
CA GLY A 31 -10.86 6.70 8.96
C GLY A 31 -10.70 5.46 8.07
N GLN A 32 -9.58 4.73 8.22
CA GLN A 32 -9.34 3.50 7.45
C GLN A 32 -10.34 2.40 7.79
N ASP A 33 -10.66 2.23 9.07
CA ASP A 33 -11.64 1.25 9.52
C ASP A 33 -13.05 1.56 8.97
N ILE A 34 -13.43 2.84 8.88
CA ILE A 34 -14.70 3.27 8.27
C ILE A 34 -14.72 2.92 6.78
N VAL A 35 -13.67 3.25 6.03
CA VAL A 35 -13.55 2.89 4.60
C VAL A 35 -13.67 1.38 4.42
N SER A 36 -13.00 0.58 5.27
CA SER A 36 -13.11 -0.88 5.22
C SER A 36 -14.54 -1.37 5.47
N ALA A 37 -15.28 -0.75 6.39
CA ALA A 37 -16.65 -1.15 6.71
C ALA A 37 -17.64 -0.81 5.59
N ILE A 38 -17.42 0.31 4.87
CA ILE A 38 -18.31 0.75 3.79
C ILE A 38 -17.93 0.19 2.42
N PHE A 39 -16.70 -0.30 2.23
CA PHE A 39 -16.17 -0.76 0.93
C PHE A 39 -17.09 -1.77 0.21
N PRO A 40 -17.74 -2.74 0.86
CA PRO A 40 -18.68 -3.64 0.18
C PRO A 40 -19.92 -2.95 -0.42
N ARG A 41 -20.18 -1.69 -0.08
CA ARG A 41 -21.32 -0.88 -0.55
C ARG A 41 -20.92 0.13 -1.62
N THR A 42 -19.64 0.22 -2.00
CA THR A 42 -19.14 1.14 -3.02
C THR A 42 -19.13 0.49 -4.42
N GLY A 43 -18.68 1.25 -5.42
CA GLY A 43 -18.71 0.87 -6.81
C GLY A 43 -20.10 1.02 -7.45
N ARG A 44 -20.97 1.89 -6.94
CA ARG A 44 -22.32 2.08 -7.52
C ARG A 44 -22.39 3.38 -8.33
N ALA A 45 -21.94 4.47 -7.73
CA ALA A 45 -21.95 5.80 -8.33
C ALA A 45 -21.13 5.87 -9.62
N SER A 46 -21.56 6.72 -10.54
CA SER A 46 -20.80 7.09 -11.73
C SER A 46 -19.78 8.17 -11.38
N ILE A 47 -18.51 7.92 -11.68
CA ILE A 47 -17.42 8.85 -11.34
C ILE A 47 -17.03 9.66 -12.58
N LEU A 48 -17.21 10.97 -12.53
CA LEU A 48 -16.90 11.90 -13.60
C LEU A 48 -15.66 12.73 -13.25
N GLY A 49 -14.55 12.49 -13.92
CA GLY A 49 -13.32 13.26 -13.78
C GLY A 49 -13.36 14.52 -14.64
N ILE A 50 -12.96 15.67 -14.10
CA ILE A 50 -12.88 16.95 -14.83
C ILE A 50 -11.45 17.48 -14.72
N THR A 51 -10.79 17.59 -15.86
CA THR A 51 -9.40 18.02 -15.94
C THR A 51 -9.16 18.98 -17.09
N GLY A 52 -7.95 19.55 -17.15
CA GLY A 52 -7.56 20.55 -18.13
C GLY A 52 -6.89 21.77 -17.49
N PRO A 53 -6.29 22.67 -18.30
CA PRO A 53 -5.45 23.76 -17.82
C PRO A 53 -6.13 24.70 -16.81
N PRO A 54 -5.38 25.49 -16.03
CA PRO A 54 -5.95 26.48 -15.11
C PRO A 54 -6.74 27.54 -15.90
N GLY A 55 -7.83 28.07 -15.33
CA GLY A 55 -8.59 29.17 -15.95
C GLY A 55 -9.46 28.81 -17.16
N VAL A 56 -9.45 27.56 -17.65
CA VAL A 56 -10.35 27.08 -18.73
C VAL A 56 -11.83 27.05 -18.32
N GLY A 57 -12.13 27.15 -17.02
CA GLY A 57 -13.50 27.19 -16.48
C GLY A 57 -14.04 25.85 -15.98
N LYS A 58 -13.17 24.94 -15.51
CA LYS A 58 -13.54 23.63 -14.94
C LYS A 58 -14.58 23.73 -13.83
N SER A 59 -14.37 24.58 -12.82
CA SER A 59 -15.29 24.72 -11.68
C SER A 59 -16.63 25.32 -12.10
N THR A 60 -16.63 26.26 -13.04
CA THR A 60 -17.88 26.80 -13.63
C THR A 60 -18.63 25.71 -14.39
N LEU A 61 -17.92 24.87 -15.15
CA LEU A 61 -18.51 23.74 -15.86
C LEU A 61 -19.07 22.69 -14.88
N ALA A 62 -18.32 22.37 -13.81
CA ALA A 62 -18.74 21.47 -12.75
C ALA A 62 -20.04 21.97 -12.10
N ASN A 63 -20.14 23.26 -11.74
CA ASN A 63 -21.37 23.86 -11.24
C ASN A 63 -22.56 23.65 -12.17
N ARG A 64 -22.38 23.86 -13.48
CA ARG A 64 -23.45 23.65 -14.46
C ARG A 64 -23.87 22.18 -14.54
N LEU A 65 -22.93 21.25 -14.46
CA LEU A 65 -23.21 19.81 -14.43
C LEU A 65 -23.93 19.39 -13.14
N ILE A 66 -23.61 20.00 -11.99
CA ILE A 66 -24.36 19.80 -10.74
C ILE A 66 -25.81 20.23 -10.97
N ALA A 67 -26.04 21.47 -11.39
CA ALA A 67 -27.38 21.99 -11.65
C ALA A 67 -28.17 21.10 -12.63
N GLN A 68 -27.51 20.60 -13.68
CA GLN A 68 -28.13 19.72 -14.67
C GLN A 68 -28.54 18.35 -14.09
N ASN A 69 -27.70 17.74 -13.25
CA ASN A 69 -28.06 16.50 -12.56
C ASN A 69 -29.16 16.72 -11.51
N ARG A 70 -29.17 17.88 -10.86
CA ARG A 70 -30.22 18.27 -9.91
C ARG A 70 -31.58 18.47 -10.57
N LYS A 71 -31.64 19.04 -11.78
CA LYS A 71 -32.88 19.07 -12.60
C LYS A 71 -33.44 17.67 -12.87
N ARG A 72 -32.59 16.65 -12.90
CA ARG A 72 -32.96 15.23 -13.08
C ARG A 72 -33.23 14.51 -11.74
N GLY A 73 -33.26 15.22 -10.62
CA GLY A 73 -33.51 14.67 -9.28
C GLY A 73 -32.35 13.87 -8.67
N ARG A 74 -31.18 13.83 -9.33
CA ARG A 74 -30.03 13.01 -8.88
C ARG A 74 -29.29 13.67 -7.72
N SER A 75 -28.77 12.88 -6.78
CA SER A 75 -27.94 13.41 -5.69
C SER A 75 -26.47 13.43 -6.08
N VAL A 76 -25.79 14.55 -5.94
CA VAL A 76 -24.45 14.76 -6.52
C VAL A 76 -23.38 14.86 -5.44
N GLY A 77 -22.28 14.14 -5.61
CA GLY A 77 -21.05 14.31 -4.83
C GLY A 77 -20.03 15.11 -5.62
N VAL A 78 -19.24 15.95 -4.97
CA VAL A 78 -18.17 16.73 -5.61
C VAL A 78 -16.92 16.70 -4.75
N VAL A 79 -15.82 16.24 -5.35
CA VAL A 79 -14.48 16.36 -4.80
C VAL A 79 -13.69 17.33 -5.66
N ALA A 80 -13.48 18.54 -5.16
CA ALA A 80 -12.59 19.51 -5.77
C ALA A 80 -11.18 19.29 -5.22
N VAL A 81 -10.21 19.00 -6.08
CA VAL A 81 -8.82 18.82 -5.68
C VAL A 81 -8.07 20.12 -5.94
N ASP A 82 -7.55 20.69 -4.86
CA ASP A 82 -6.87 21.97 -4.79
C ASP A 82 -5.36 21.78 -4.56
N PRO A 83 -4.51 22.70 -5.04
CA PRO A 83 -3.09 22.63 -4.76
C PRO A 83 -2.85 22.80 -3.26
N SER A 84 -1.77 22.19 -2.76
CA SER A 84 -1.43 22.22 -1.34
C SER A 84 -0.75 23.52 -0.93
N SER A 85 -1.12 24.03 0.25
CA SER A 85 -0.49 25.21 0.84
C SER A 85 0.90 24.85 1.31
N ALA A 86 1.90 25.61 0.84
CA ALA A 86 3.29 25.47 1.28
C ALA A 86 3.46 25.73 2.79
N PHE A 87 2.51 26.42 3.43
CA PHE A 87 2.57 26.78 4.85
C PHE A 87 1.73 25.88 5.76
N SER A 88 0.54 25.45 5.32
CA SER A 88 -0.40 24.70 6.15
C SER A 88 -0.66 23.26 5.68
N GLY A 89 -0.21 22.88 4.48
CA GLY A 89 -0.50 21.57 3.88
C GLY A 89 -1.97 21.33 3.47
N GLY A 90 -2.86 22.26 3.77
CA GLY A 90 -4.27 22.25 3.37
C GLY A 90 -4.50 22.80 1.96
N ALA A 91 -5.76 22.79 1.50
CA ALA A 91 -6.13 23.32 0.19
C ALA A 91 -5.91 24.84 0.15
N VAL A 92 -5.18 25.35 -0.85
CA VAL A 92 -4.83 26.78 -0.98
C VAL A 92 -6.02 27.62 -1.42
N LEU A 93 -6.85 27.07 -2.32
CA LEU A 93 -7.94 27.79 -2.94
C LEU A 93 -9.26 27.19 -2.50
N GLY A 94 -10.09 28.01 -1.86
CA GLY A 94 -11.45 27.64 -1.49
C GLY A 94 -12.36 27.60 -2.71
N ASP A 95 -12.21 26.61 -3.60
CA ASP A 95 -13.13 26.41 -4.72
C ASP A 95 -14.57 26.14 -4.24
N ARG A 96 -14.73 25.74 -2.97
CA ARG A 96 -16.00 25.77 -2.23
C ARG A 96 -16.70 27.15 -2.25
N VAL A 97 -15.97 28.26 -2.35
CA VAL A 97 -16.50 29.63 -2.51
C VAL A 97 -17.04 29.87 -3.92
N ARG A 98 -16.51 29.17 -4.93
CA ARG A 98 -16.97 29.28 -6.33
C ARG A 98 -18.21 28.43 -6.61
N MET A 99 -18.55 27.46 -5.75
CA MET A 99 -19.71 26.57 -5.90
C MET A 99 -20.85 26.86 -4.89
N GLN A 100 -20.95 28.12 -4.43
CA GLN A 100 -21.89 28.51 -3.36
C GLN A 100 -23.36 28.22 -3.66
N GLU A 101 -23.78 28.29 -4.93
CA GLU A 101 -25.17 28.12 -5.38
C GLU A 101 -25.81 26.79 -4.94
N HIS A 102 -24.99 25.75 -4.73
CA HIS A 102 -25.45 24.42 -4.34
C HIS A 102 -25.13 24.03 -2.89
N THR A 103 -24.49 24.91 -2.11
CA THR A 103 -24.08 24.62 -0.73
C THR A 103 -25.25 24.32 0.21
N LEU A 104 -26.43 24.89 -0.07
CA LEU A 104 -27.65 24.67 0.71
C LEU A 104 -28.52 23.51 0.20
N ASP A 105 -28.17 22.90 -0.94
CA ASP A 105 -28.91 21.76 -1.47
C ASP A 105 -28.46 20.48 -0.73
N ALA A 106 -29.34 19.92 0.11
CA ALA A 106 -29.05 18.71 0.89
C ALA A 106 -28.74 17.47 0.02
N SER A 107 -29.06 17.51 -1.27
CA SER A 107 -28.73 16.46 -2.23
C SER A 107 -27.40 16.69 -2.95
N VAL A 108 -26.69 17.78 -2.66
CA VAL A 108 -25.36 18.08 -3.18
C VAL A 108 -24.37 18.08 -2.02
N PHE A 109 -23.30 17.32 -2.13
CA PHE A 109 -22.23 17.32 -1.13
C PHE A 109 -20.90 17.69 -1.78
N ILE A 110 -20.31 18.82 -1.35
CA ILE A 110 -19.07 19.36 -1.91
C ILE A 110 -17.96 19.35 -0.86
N ARG A 111 -16.82 18.76 -1.22
CA ARG A 111 -15.57 18.80 -0.45
C ARG A 111 -14.40 19.30 -1.32
N SER A 112 -13.70 20.31 -0.82
CA SER A 112 -12.37 20.69 -1.30
C SER A 112 -11.30 19.88 -0.57
N MET A 113 -10.34 19.31 -1.29
CA MET A 113 -9.29 18.44 -0.78
C MET A 113 -7.92 18.88 -1.32
N ALA A 114 -6.88 18.80 -0.50
CA ALA A 114 -5.52 19.15 -0.91
C ALA A 114 -4.77 17.97 -1.56
N THR A 115 -3.84 18.26 -2.47
CA THR A 115 -2.91 17.26 -3.06
C THR A 115 -1.90 16.65 -2.06
N ARG A 116 -1.72 17.30 -0.91
CA ARG A 116 -0.77 17.00 0.20
C ARG A 116 0.67 16.70 -0.19
N GLY A 117 1.28 17.57 -0.99
CA GLY A 117 2.71 17.48 -1.30
C GLY A 117 3.10 16.24 -2.13
N ARG A 118 2.12 15.51 -2.67
CA ARG A 118 2.38 14.48 -3.68
C ARG A 118 2.70 15.16 -4.99
N PHE A 119 3.88 14.86 -5.54
CA PHE A 119 4.20 15.19 -6.92
C PHE A 119 3.38 14.27 -7.84
N GLY A 120 2.26 14.76 -8.35
CA GLY A 120 1.54 14.19 -9.49
C GLY A 120 0.48 13.14 -9.16
N GLY A 121 -0.56 13.47 -8.37
CA GLY A 121 -1.67 12.54 -8.24
C GLY A 121 -2.82 12.86 -7.26
N LEU A 122 -3.95 12.17 -7.45
CA LEU A 122 -5.07 12.15 -6.49
C LEU A 122 -4.61 11.48 -5.20
N SER A 123 -4.83 12.13 -4.06
CA SER A 123 -4.41 11.58 -2.76
C SER A 123 -5.19 10.31 -2.39
N ARG A 124 -4.61 9.45 -1.53
CA ARG A 124 -5.34 8.32 -0.91
C ARG A 124 -6.65 8.79 -0.28
N ALA A 125 -6.62 9.93 0.41
CA ALA A 125 -7.79 10.53 1.03
C ALA A 125 -8.86 10.92 -0.01
N THR A 126 -8.47 11.40 -1.19
CA THR A 126 -9.39 11.72 -2.29
C THR A 126 -10.15 10.48 -2.77
N ARG A 127 -9.43 9.36 -2.95
CA ARG A 127 -10.07 8.09 -3.34
C ARG A 127 -10.98 7.55 -2.24
N ASP A 128 -10.54 7.64 -0.98
CA ASP A 128 -11.37 7.27 0.18
C ASP A 128 -12.63 8.17 0.27
N ALA A 129 -12.53 9.47 -0.04
CA ALA A 129 -13.67 10.38 -0.05
C ALA A 129 -14.69 10.05 -1.14
N ILE A 130 -14.23 9.63 -2.32
CA ILE A 130 -15.10 9.14 -3.41
C ILE A 130 -15.89 7.91 -2.94
N ASP A 131 -15.20 6.93 -2.33
CA ASP A 131 -15.85 5.73 -1.76
C ASP A 131 -16.90 6.10 -0.70
N LEU A 132 -16.58 7.06 0.18
CA LEU A 132 -17.50 7.54 1.21
C LEU A 132 -18.74 8.24 0.61
N MET A 133 -18.55 9.05 -0.43
CA MET A 133 -19.67 9.69 -1.14
C MET A 133 -20.57 8.67 -1.83
N ASP A 134 -19.98 7.67 -2.49
CA ASP A 134 -20.71 6.58 -3.14
C ASP A 134 -21.54 5.78 -2.12
N ALA A 135 -20.91 5.36 -1.02
CA ALA A 135 -21.58 4.64 0.05
C ALA A 135 -22.69 5.46 0.74
N SER A 136 -22.62 6.79 0.69
CA SER A 136 -23.67 7.69 1.19
C SER A 136 -24.84 7.92 0.21
N GLY A 137 -24.78 7.32 -1.00
CA GLY A 137 -25.83 7.41 -2.00
C GLY A 137 -25.73 8.59 -2.97
N ARG A 138 -24.55 9.21 -3.10
CA ARG A 138 -24.32 10.26 -4.11
C ARG A 138 -23.96 9.63 -5.46
N ASP A 139 -24.73 9.94 -6.50
CA ASP A 139 -24.52 9.50 -7.88
C ASP A 139 -25.12 10.54 -8.86
N PRO A 140 -24.31 11.23 -9.67
CA PRO A 140 -22.87 11.01 -9.89
C PRO A 140 -21.95 11.65 -8.83
N ILE A 141 -20.66 11.26 -8.87
CA ILE A 141 -19.58 11.91 -8.14
C ILE A 141 -18.65 12.62 -9.14
N LEU A 142 -18.54 13.94 -9.03
CA LEU A 142 -17.67 14.77 -9.84
C LEU A 142 -16.33 14.94 -9.13
N VAL A 143 -15.23 14.76 -9.85
CA VAL A 143 -13.87 14.90 -9.33
C VAL A 143 -13.13 15.92 -10.19
N GLU A 144 -12.94 17.13 -9.67
CA GLU A 144 -12.23 18.21 -10.35
C GLU A 144 -10.76 18.22 -9.92
N THR A 145 -9.85 18.32 -10.89
CA THR A 145 -8.40 18.44 -10.65
C THR A 145 -7.92 19.89 -10.71
N VAL A 146 -6.76 20.20 -10.13
CA VAL A 146 -6.16 21.55 -10.14
C VAL A 146 -5.84 22.03 -11.57
N GLY A 147 -5.47 21.11 -12.47
CA GLY A 147 -5.08 21.43 -13.85
C GLY A 147 -3.63 21.87 -14.02
N VAL A 148 -2.72 21.44 -13.13
CA VAL A 148 -1.27 21.65 -13.29
C VAL A 148 -0.54 20.32 -13.11
N GLY A 149 0.25 19.89 -14.11
CA GLY A 149 1.16 18.76 -13.98
C GLY A 149 0.56 17.39 -14.28
N GLN A 150 1.10 16.33 -13.64
CA GLN A 150 0.77 14.92 -13.93
C GLN A 150 -0.55 14.45 -13.28
N ASP A 151 -1.23 15.31 -12.51
CA ASP A 151 -2.52 15.00 -11.84
C ASP A 151 -3.61 14.57 -12.84
N GLU A 152 -3.47 15.00 -14.10
CA GLU A 152 -4.39 14.71 -15.20
C GLU A 152 -4.41 13.22 -15.56
N ILE A 153 -3.31 12.48 -15.36
CA ILE A 153 -3.25 11.04 -15.66
C ILE A 153 -3.92 10.22 -14.54
N ASP A 154 -3.87 10.72 -13.30
CA ASP A 154 -4.35 10.01 -12.14
C ASP A 154 -5.88 9.96 -12.05
N ILE A 155 -6.57 10.96 -12.61
CA ILE A 155 -8.04 10.99 -12.68
C ILE A 155 -8.59 9.79 -13.44
N VAL A 156 -7.87 9.28 -14.44
CA VAL A 156 -8.25 8.12 -15.27
C VAL A 156 -8.36 6.86 -14.45
N ARG A 157 -7.55 6.74 -13.40
CA ARG A 157 -7.50 5.56 -12.52
C ARG A 157 -8.73 5.46 -11.62
N VAL A 158 -9.49 6.55 -11.46
CA VAL A 158 -10.65 6.61 -10.58
C VAL A 158 -11.95 6.88 -11.34
N ALA A 159 -11.91 7.66 -12.42
CA ALA A 159 -13.10 8.07 -13.15
C ALA A 159 -13.58 7.00 -14.14
N ASP A 160 -14.91 6.84 -14.20
CA ASP A 160 -15.57 6.11 -15.28
C ASP A 160 -15.45 6.92 -16.58
N THR A 161 -15.75 8.22 -16.54
CA THR A 161 -15.67 9.15 -17.68
C THR A 161 -14.78 10.34 -17.33
N VAL A 162 -13.82 10.68 -18.19
CA VAL A 162 -12.93 11.84 -18.04
C VAL A 162 -13.27 12.93 -19.06
N LEU A 163 -13.58 14.11 -18.55
CA LEU A 163 -13.76 15.35 -19.31
C LEU A 163 -12.44 16.12 -19.36
N VAL A 164 -11.90 16.32 -20.56
CA VAL A 164 -10.77 17.23 -20.78
C VAL A 164 -11.29 18.56 -21.27
N VAL A 165 -11.18 19.59 -20.43
CA VAL A 165 -11.67 20.95 -20.68
C VAL A 165 -10.56 21.83 -21.21
N LEU A 166 -10.79 22.41 -22.38
CA LEU A 166 -9.90 23.32 -23.09
C LEU A 166 -10.64 24.63 -23.35
N SER A 167 -9.91 25.71 -23.65
CA SER A 167 -10.52 26.97 -24.09
C SER A 167 -9.66 27.62 -25.16
N PRO A 168 -10.24 28.33 -26.14
CA PRO A 168 -9.49 28.97 -27.22
C PRO A 168 -8.52 30.05 -26.73
N GLY A 169 -7.36 30.16 -27.39
CA GLY A 169 -6.48 31.32 -27.24
C GLY A 169 -5.64 31.32 -25.95
N GLN A 170 -5.54 30.20 -25.24
CA GLN A 170 -4.61 30.04 -24.12
C GLN A 170 -3.21 29.66 -24.62
N GLY A 171 -2.67 30.43 -25.59
CA GLY A 171 -1.24 30.57 -25.92
C GLY A 171 -0.44 29.33 -26.31
N ASP A 172 -0.97 28.12 -26.12
CA ASP A 172 -0.29 26.84 -26.24
C ASP A 172 -1.34 25.69 -26.33
N ASP A 173 -2.50 25.98 -26.95
CA ASP A 173 -3.71 25.14 -26.96
C ASP A 173 -3.45 23.68 -27.40
N ILE A 174 -2.37 23.45 -28.14
CA ILE A 174 -1.91 22.15 -28.65
C ILE A 174 -0.73 21.57 -27.85
N GLN A 175 0.21 22.38 -27.33
CA GLN A 175 1.30 21.85 -26.49
C GLN A 175 0.85 21.47 -25.08
N ALA A 176 -0.20 22.12 -24.57
CA ALA A 176 -0.89 21.71 -23.35
C ALA A 176 -1.39 20.27 -23.49
N ILE A 177 -1.90 19.92 -24.67
CA ILE A 177 -2.29 18.57 -25.07
C ILE A 177 -1.03 17.75 -25.38
N LYS A 178 -0.29 17.39 -24.32
CA LYS A 178 0.77 16.37 -24.43
C LYS A 178 0.15 15.06 -24.93
N ALA A 179 0.94 14.20 -25.58
CA ALA A 179 0.47 12.88 -26.06
C ALA A 179 -0.39 12.13 -25.01
N GLY A 180 -0.01 12.22 -23.73
CA GLY A 180 -0.76 11.62 -22.63
C GLY A 180 -2.16 12.21 -22.36
N ILE A 181 -2.48 13.46 -22.69
CA ILE A 181 -3.82 14.04 -22.43
C ILE A 181 -4.85 13.58 -23.47
N LEU A 182 -4.44 13.38 -24.73
CA LEU A 182 -5.33 12.84 -25.77
C LEU A 182 -5.77 11.40 -25.46
N GLU A 183 -4.93 10.67 -24.75
CA GLU A 183 -5.15 9.27 -24.39
C GLU A 183 -6.18 9.08 -23.29
N ILE A 184 -6.33 10.09 -22.43
CA ILE A 184 -7.17 9.99 -21.23
C ILE A 184 -8.59 10.50 -21.42
N ALA A 185 -8.84 11.31 -22.45
CA ALA A 185 -10.13 11.94 -22.66
C ALA A 185 -11.18 10.93 -23.12
N ASP A 186 -12.29 10.84 -22.38
CA ASP A 186 -13.49 10.14 -22.84
C ASP A 186 -14.45 11.13 -23.52
N VAL A 187 -14.38 12.43 -23.17
CA VAL A 187 -15.06 13.55 -23.84
C VAL A 187 -14.16 14.79 -23.80
N PHE A 188 -14.03 15.48 -24.93
CA PHE A 188 -13.39 16.80 -24.97
C PHE A 188 -14.43 17.90 -24.84
N VAL A 189 -14.10 18.92 -24.06
CA VAL A 189 -14.94 20.11 -23.87
C VAL A 189 -14.16 21.34 -24.29
N ILE A 190 -14.62 22.02 -25.33
CA ILE A 190 -14.11 23.35 -25.70
C ILE A 190 -15.01 24.36 -25.01
N ASN A 191 -14.59 24.82 -23.85
CA ASN A 191 -15.28 25.85 -23.08
C ASN A 191 -14.88 27.26 -23.54
N LYS A 192 -15.72 28.25 -23.26
CA LYS A 192 -15.60 29.62 -23.79
C LYS A 192 -15.64 29.62 -25.33
N ALA A 193 -16.55 28.82 -25.89
CA ALA A 193 -16.68 28.64 -27.33
C ALA A 193 -17.16 29.91 -28.08
N ASP A 194 -17.57 30.94 -27.34
CA ASP A 194 -17.82 32.30 -27.81
C ASP A 194 -16.54 33.08 -28.14
N HIS A 195 -15.38 32.63 -27.66
CA HIS A 195 -14.10 33.28 -27.97
C HIS A 195 -13.57 32.92 -29.37
N PRO A 196 -12.89 33.86 -30.05
CA PRO A 196 -12.23 33.59 -31.33
C PRO A 196 -11.25 32.41 -31.23
N GLY A 197 -11.27 31.53 -32.23
CA GLY A 197 -10.39 30.36 -32.30
C GLY A 197 -11.03 29.04 -31.86
N ALA A 198 -12.26 29.04 -31.34
CA ALA A 198 -12.97 27.81 -30.95
C ALA A 198 -13.12 26.81 -32.10
N ASP A 199 -13.42 27.27 -33.31
CA ASP A 199 -13.55 26.40 -34.49
C ASP A 199 -12.22 25.81 -34.93
N ARG A 200 -11.15 26.60 -34.82
CA ARG A 200 -9.80 26.12 -35.11
C ARG A 200 -9.37 25.04 -34.12
N LEU A 201 -9.57 25.27 -32.83
CA LEU A 201 -9.26 24.28 -31.78
C LEU A 201 -10.07 22.98 -31.98
N ALA A 202 -11.34 23.08 -32.36
CA ALA A 202 -12.16 21.91 -32.67
C ALA A 202 -11.61 21.12 -33.87
N ALA A 203 -11.24 21.82 -34.95
CA ALA A 203 -10.66 21.19 -36.14
C ALA A 203 -9.31 20.52 -35.83
N ASP A 204 -8.47 21.18 -35.04
CA ASP A 204 -7.15 20.66 -34.64
C ASP A 204 -7.30 19.39 -33.78
N LEU A 205 -8.25 19.38 -32.82
CA LEU A 205 -8.58 18.19 -32.03
C LEU A 205 -9.12 17.04 -32.89
N GLU A 206 -10.01 17.31 -33.84
CA GLU A 206 -10.52 16.29 -34.76
C GLU A 206 -9.40 15.67 -35.62
N ALA A 207 -8.47 16.49 -36.09
CA ALA A 207 -7.32 16.03 -36.84
C ALA A 207 -6.43 15.11 -35.99
N MET A 208 -6.14 15.49 -34.73
CA MET A 208 -5.36 14.67 -33.81
C MET A 208 -6.03 13.33 -33.50
N LEU A 209 -7.35 13.34 -33.23
CA LEU A 209 -8.11 12.10 -32.98
C LEU A 209 -8.14 11.19 -34.19
N SER A 210 -8.10 11.75 -35.40
CA SER A 210 -8.07 10.98 -36.65
C SER A 210 -6.68 10.40 -36.97
N LEU A 211 -5.61 11.01 -36.45
CA LEU A 211 -4.23 10.51 -36.57
C LEU A 211 -3.87 9.47 -35.51
N GLY A 212 -4.59 9.43 -34.38
CA GLY A 212 -4.39 8.46 -33.31
C GLY A 212 -4.83 7.04 -33.68
N GLU A 213 -4.44 6.07 -32.86
CA GLU A 213 -4.91 4.69 -33.03
C GLU A 213 -6.44 4.59 -32.88
N PRO A 214 -7.12 3.79 -33.72
CA PRO A 214 -8.56 3.58 -33.61
C PRO A 214 -8.95 3.03 -32.23
N ARG A 215 -9.83 3.75 -31.53
CA ARG A 215 -10.38 3.32 -30.24
C ARG A 215 -11.82 2.84 -30.40
N PRO A 216 -12.29 1.87 -29.60
CA PRO A 216 -13.69 1.45 -29.60
C PRO A 216 -14.66 2.59 -29.26
N TRP A 217 -14.20 3.58 -28.49
CA TRP A 217 -14.90 4.83 -28.24
C TRP A 217 -14.09 5.99 -28.80
N ARG A 218 -14.67 6.72 -29.76
CA ARG A 218 -14.10 7.99 -30.25
C ARG A 218 -14.66 9.12 -29.39
N PRO A 219 -13.81 9.83 -28.61
CA PRO A 219 -14.27 10.90 -27.73
C PRO A 219 -14.97 12.01 -28.52
N PRO A 220 -16.22 12.39 -28.18
CA PRO A 220 -16.86 13.54 -28.80
C PRO A 220 -16.21 14.85 -28.34
N ILE A 221 -16.22 15.85 -29.22
CA ILE A 221 -15.79 17.22 -28.92
C ILE A 221 -17.05 18.09 -28.74
N VAL A 222 -17.31 18.52 -27.52
CA VAL A 222 -18.48 19.32 -27.16
C VAL A 222 -18.06 20.77 -26.93
N ARG A 223 -18.74 21.71 -27.58
CA ARG A 223 -18.55 23.15 -27.35
C ARG A 223 -19.47 23.63 -26.23
N THR A 224 -18.93 24.40 -25.29
CA THR A 224 -19.71 24.96 -24.17
C THR A 224 -19.38 26.42 -23.92
N ILE A 225 -20.34 27.12 -23.33
CA ILE A 225 -20.11 28.41 -22.69
C ILE A 225 -20.66 28.31 -21.26
N ALA A 226 -19.81 27.91 -20.33
CA ALA A 226 -20.23 27.53 -18.99
C ALA A 226 -20.84 28.69 -18.18
N SER A 227 -20.45 29.94 -18.47
CA SER A 227 -20.99 31.15 -17.83
C SER A 227 -22.50 31.32 -18.03
N ASP A 228 -23.02 30.84 -19.15
CA ASP A 228 -24.36 31.10 -19.69
C ASP A 228 -25.13 29.79 -19.90
N GLY A 229 -24.45 28.65 -19.72
CA GLY A 229 -25.07 27.32 -19.73
C GLY A 229 -25.25 26.73 -21.12
N ALA A 230 -24.76 27.39 -22.16
CA ALA A 230 -24.81 26.88 -23.53
C ALA A 230 -23.97 25.60 -23.66
N GLY A 231 -24.53 24.58 -24.33
CA GLY A 231 -23.86 23.30 -24.59
C GLY A 231 -23.84 22.31 -23.41
N ILE A 232 -24.36 22.67 -22.24
CA ILE A 232 -24.35 21.80 -21.05
C ILE A 232 -25.25 20.58 -21.22
N ASP A 233 -26.39 20.72 -21.90
CA ASP A 233 -27.28 19.59 -22.21
C ASP A 233 -26.57 18.56 -23.11
N ALA A 234 -25.92 19.03 -24.18
CA ALA A 234 -25.14 18.20 -25.09
C ALA A 234 -23.95 17.52 -24.39
N LEU A 235 -23.29 18.23 -23.46
CA LEU A 235 -22.23 17.63 -22.64
C LEU A 235 -22.77 16.52 -21.73
N ALA A 236 -23.92 16.73 -21.09
CA ALA A 236 -24.54 15.70 -20.27
C ALA A 236 -24.94 14.47 -21.09
N GLU A 237 -25.45 14.66 -22.31
CA GLU A 237 -25.75 13.57 -23.24
C GLU A 237 -24.49 12.81 -23.68
N ALA A 238 -23.39 13.51 -23.96
CA ALA A 238 -22.10 12.88 -24.29
C ALA A 238 -21.58 12.00 -23.14
N VAL A 239 -21.68 12.49 -21.89
CA VAL A 239 -21.33 11.73 -20.69
C VAL A 239 -22.19 10.47 -20.57
N GLU A 240 -23.51 10.59 -20.74
CA GLU A 240 -24.41 9.43 -20.68
C GLU A 240 -24.19 8.46 -21.83
N GLY A 241 -23.79 8.94 -23.01
CA GLY A 241 -23.32 8.13 -24.13
C GLY A 241 -22.13 7.25 -23.73
N HIS A 242 -21.09 7.84 -23.13
CA HIS A 242 -19.92 7.09 -22.70
C HIS A 242 -20.25 6.09 -21.57
N LEU A 243 -21.08 6.48 -20.60
CA LEU A 243 -21.50 5.57 -19.53
C LEU A 243 -22.26 4.34 -20.07
N ARG A 244 -23.10 4.51 -21.10
CA ARG A 244 -23.75 3.39 -21.80
C ARG A 244 -22.73 2.49 -22.50
N PHE A 245 -21.78 3.08 -23.22
CA PHE A 245 -20.69 2.34 -23.85
C PHE A 245 -19.88 1.50 -22.84
N LEU A 246 -19.62 2.05 -21.65
CA LEU A 246 -18.94 1.33 -20.57
C LEU A 246 -19.77 0.22 -19.94
N ALA A 247 -21.08 0.40 -19.83
CA ALA A 247 -22.00 -0.61 -19.29
C ALA A 247 -22.08 -1.85 -20.20
N GLU A 248 -21.85 -1.68 -21.50
CA GLU A 248 -21.79 -2.78 -22.44
C GLU A 248 -20.49 -3.59 -22.32
N GLY A 249 -20.59 -4.92 -22.38
CA GLY A 249 -19.44 -5.81 -22.51
C GLY A 249 -18.50 -5.86 -21.29
N GLY A 250 -18.94 -5.42 -20.12
CA GLY A 250 -18.14 -5.49 -18.87
C GLY A 250 -16.98 -4.49 -18.81
N ARG A 251 -16.99 -3.46 -19.67
CA ARG A 251 -15.89 -2.48 -19.81
C ARG A 251 -15.72 -1.64 -18.54
N ARG A 252 -16.83 -1.27 -17.90
CA ARG A 252 -16.83 -0.54 -16.62
C ARG A 252 -16.14 -1.33 -15.52
N GLU A 253 -16.46 -2.61 -15.37
CA GLU A 253 -15.88 -3.50 -14.37
C GLU A 253 -14.39 -3.72 -14.65
N ALA A 254 -14.00 -3.88 -15.92
CA ALA A 254 -12.60 -4.00 -16.32
C ALA A 254 -11.78 -2.75 -15.95
N ARG A 255 -12.29 -1.55 -16.29
CA ARG A 255 -11.66 -0.26 -15.96
C ARG A 255 -11.51 -0.09 -14.45
N ARG A 256 -12.56 -0.35 -13.68
CA ARG A 256 -12.54 -0.25 -12.21
C ARG A 256 -11.59 -1.25 -11.57
N ARG A 257 -11.54 -2.49 -12.06
CA ARG A 257 -10.60 -3.51 -11.58
C ARG A 257 -9.15 -3.07 -11.80
N ALA A 258 -8.84 -2.47 -12.95
CA ALA A 258 -7.52 -1.92 -13.21
C ALA A 258 -7.17 -0.78 -12.22
N GLY A 259 -8.12 0.15 -11.98
CA GLY A 259 -7.97 1.22 -10.99
C GLY A 259 -7.73 0.70 -9.57
N LEU A 260 -8.51 -0.29 -9.13
CA LEU A 260 -8.35 -0.93 -7.82
C LEU A 260 -6.99 -1.63 -7.67
N ALA A 261 -6.53 -2.33 -8.70
CA ALA A 261 -5.22 -2.99 -8.68
C ALA A 261 -4.08 -1.97 -8.54
N VAL A 262 -4.20 -0.80 -9.19
CA VAL A 262 -3.23 0.30 -9.03
C VAL A 262 -3.29 0.88 -7.62
N ARG A 263 -4.49 1.15 -7.10
CA ARG A 263 -4.69 1.63 -5.71
C ARG A 263 -4.08 0.69 -4.67
N LEU A 264 -4.26 -0.62 -4.82
CA LEU A 264 -3.66 -1.60 -3.91
C LEU A 264 -2.14 -1.50 -3.90
N ARG A 265 -1.51 -1.44 -5.07
CA ARG A 265 -0.04 -1.33 -5.18
C ARG A 265 0.48 -0.03 -4.56
N GLU A 266 -0.23 1.08 -4.74
CA GLU A 266 0.12 2.36 -4.11
C GLU A 266 0.02 2.29 -2.58
N ILE A 267 -1.08 1.73 -2.04
CA ILE A 267 -1.26 1.54 -0.59
C ILE A 267 -0.17 0.63 -0.02
N LEU A 268 0.16 -0.47 -0.70
CA LEU A 268 1.24 -1.38 -0.28
C LEU A 268 2.59 -0.66 -0.23
N ARG A 269 2.95 0.08 -1.29
CA ARG A 269 4.19 0.85 -1.36
C ARG A 269 4.29 1.83 -0.19
N GLU A 270 3.23 2.58 0.07
CA GLU A 270 3.18 3.55 1.17
C GLU A 270 3.28 2.88 2.53
N THR A 271 2.56 1.78 2.74
CA THR A 271 2.55 1.05 4.01
C THR A 271 3.92 0.46 4.33
N VAL A 272 4.60 -0.11 3.33
CA VAL A 272 5.96 -0.65 3.48
C VAL A 272 6.94 0.49 3.78
N MET A 273 6.89 1.58 3.03
CA MET A 273 7.76 2.74 3.27
C MET A 273 7.52 3.38 4.64
N ALA A 274 6.27 3.48 5.09
CA ALA A 274 5.95 4.01 6.40
C ALA A 274 6.56 3.15 7.52
N ARG A 275 6.44 1.82 7.42
CA ARG A 275 7.06 0.88 8.38
C ARG A 275 8.57 1.01 8.42
N LEU A 276 9.21 1.15 7.26
CA LEU A 276 10.66 1.36 7.16
C LEU A 276 11.14 2.65 7.86
N VAL A 277 10.29 3.68 7.93
CA VAL A 277 10.64 4.98 8.55
C VAL A 277 10.21 5.05 10.02
N SER A 278 9.18 4.29 10.42
CA SER A 278 8.57 4.39 11.76
C SER A 278 9.19 3.50 12.83
N ASP A 279 9.72 2.32 12.48
CA ASP A 279 10.32 1.39 13.45
C ASP A 279 11.76 1.78 13.85
N ASP A 280 12.16 1.45 15.08
CA ASP A 280 13.56 1.55 15.58
C ASP A 280 14.53 0.72 14.72
N LEU A 281 14.05 -0.36 14.09
CA LEU A 281 14.78 -1.14 13.07
C LEU A 281 15.11 -0.32 11.82
N GLY A 282 14.45 0.82 11.59
CA GLY A 282 14.44 1.55 10.32
C GLY A 282 15.27 2.83 10.30
N ARG A 283 15.20 3.69 11.33
CA ARG A 283 15.92 4.99 11.29
C ARG A 283 17.44 4.83 11.28
N GLY A 284 18.01 4.03 12.17
CA GLY A 284 19.46 3.81 12.22
C GLY A 284 19.96 2.97 11.04
N ALA A 285 19.20 1.96 10.66
CA ALA A 285 19.54 1.05 9.57
C ALA A 285 19.46 1.71 8.19
N LEU A 286 18.42 2.48 7.93
CA LEU A 286 18.25 3.22 6.67
C LEU A 286 19.31 4.31 6.55
N ALA A 287 19.58 5.06 7.62
CA ALA A 287 20.66 6.05 7.64
C ALA A 287 22.03 5.43 7.35
N ALA A 288 22.32 4.24 7.88
CA ALA A 288 23.58 3.53 7.58
C ALA A 288 23.67 3.08 6.12
N VAL A 289 22.56 2.67 5.50
CA VAL A 289 22.50 2.32 4.08
C VAL A 289 22.65 3.59 3.21
N GLU A 290 21.99 4.68 3.58
CA GLU A 290 22.09 5.99 2.92
C GLU A 290 23.53 6.53 2.96
N GLU A 291 24.23 6.39 4.09
CA GLU A 291 25.64 6.80 4.21
C GLU A 291 26.58 5.96 3.31
N ARG A 292 26.35 4.63 3.25
CA ARG A 292 27.09 3.74 2.32
C ARG A 292 26.80 4.09 0.86
N LEU A 293 25.58 4.51 0.54
CA LEU A 293 25.18 4.97 -0.79
C LEU A 293 25.83 6.32 -1.14
N ALA A 294 25.78 7.28 -0.23
CA ALA A 294 26.37 8.60 -0.37
C ALA A 294 27.90 8.54 -0.57
N SER A 295 28.56 7.65 0.17
CA SER A 295 29.99 7.35 0.02
C SER A 295 30.34 6.46 -1.17
N ARG A 296 29.35 6.06 -2.00
CA ARG A 296 29.49 5.17 -3.16
C ARG A 296 30.13 3.80 -2.86
N ARG A 297 30.03 3.32 -1.61
CA ARG A 297 30.49 1.98 -1.20
C ARG A 297 29.57 0.86 -1.68
N ILE A 298 28.30 1.20 -1.92
CA ILE A 298 27.29 0.33 -2.52
C ILE A 298 26.53 1.09 -3.60
N ASP A 299 25.95 0.35 -4.56
CA ASP A 299 25.04 0.89 -5.56
C ASP A 299 23.57 0.86 -5.06
N PRO A 300 22.65 1.62 -5.69
CA PRO A 300 21.24 1.66 -5.29
C PRO A 300 20.52 0.31 -5.27
N TYR A 301 20.88 -0.63 -6.15
CA TYR A 301 20.23 -1.95 -6.19
C TYR A 301 20.68 -2.84 -5.03
N THR A 302 21.97 -2.78 -4.68
CA THR A 302 22.49 -3.45 -3.48
C THR A 302 21.89 -2.85 -2.21
N ALA A 303 21.81 -1.53 -2.10
CA ALA A 303 21.14 -0.85 -0.99
C ALA A 303 19.68 -1.30 -0.81
N ALA A 304 18.92 -1.40 -1.91
CA ALA A 304 17.53 -1.85 -1.86
C ALA A 304 17.41 -3.32 -1.38
N ARG A 305 18.29 -4.22 -1.84
CA ARG A 305 18.33 -5.62 -1.37
C ARG A 305 18.64 -5.71 0.13
N ASP A 306 19.62 -4.95 0.61
CA ASP A 306 19.98 -4.90 2.04
C ASP A 306 18.78 -4.45 2.90
N VAL A 307 18.03 -3.45 2.44
CA VAL A 307 16.82 -2.96 3.13
C VAL A 307 15.71 -4.01 3.12
N LEU A 308 15.48 -4.70 1.99
CA LEU A 308 14.47 -5.75 1.87
C LEU A 308 14.78 -6.96 2.76
N ALA A 309 16.02 -7.45 2.74
CA ALA A 309 16.45 -8.55 3.60
C ALA A 309 16.20 -8.22 5.08
N ARG A 310 16.44 -6.97 5.49
CA ARG A 310 16.15 -6.52 6.86
C ARG A 310 14.67 -6.45 7.21
N ILE A 311 13.78 -6.16 6.25
CA ILE A 311 12.33 -6.26 6.47
C ILE A 311 11.92 -7.71 6.71
N GLU A 312 12.48 -8.64 5.94
CA GLU A 312 12.23 -10.08 6.07
C GLU A 312 12.73 -10.60 7.43
N GLU A 313 13.90 -10.13 7.86
CA GLU A 313 14.52 -10.47 9.14
C GLU A 313 13.87 -9.78 10.36
N GLY A 314 13.42 -8.53 10.22
CA GLY A 314 12.78 -7.71 11.25
C GLY A 314 11.33 -8.10 11.57
N ALA A 315 10.74 -9.03 10.81
CA ALA A 315 9.41 -9.58 11.05
C ALA A 315 9.34 -10.65 12.15
N THR A 316 10.41 -10.82 12.92
CA THR A 316 10.47 -11.72 14.09
C THR A 316 10.06 -10.92 15.33
N PRO A 317 8.92 -11.20 15.99
CA PRO A 317 8.61 -10.58 17.27
C PRO A 317 9.69 -11.00 18.27
N ARG A 318 10.66 -10.11 18.52
CA ARG A 318 11.57 -10.27 19.64
C ARG A 318 10.75 -9.99 20.89
N THR A 319 10.90 -10.83 21.92
CA THR A 319 10.44 -10.43 23.26
C THR A 319 11.14 -9.13 23.65
N GLY A 320 10.62 -8.37 24.62
CA GLY A 320 11.30 -7.16 25.11
C GLY A 320 12.74 -7.38 25.62
N SER A 321 13.21 -8.64 25.70
CA SER A 321 14.57 -9.06 26.04
C SER A 321 15.46 -9.47 24.86
N GLY A 322 14.98 -9.42 23.60
CA GLY A 322 15.78 -9.79 22.43
C GLY A 322 15.95 -11.30 22.20
N THR A 323 15.07 -12.14 22.77
CA THR A 323 15.15 -13.61 22.66
C THR A 323 14.23 -14.15 21.57
N VAL A 324 14.70 -15.12 20.78
CA VAL A 324 13.90 -15.81 19.73
C VAL A 324 14.15 -17.32 19.72
N LEU A 325 13.16 -18.10 19.27
CA LEU A 325 13.33 -19.55 19.06
C LEU A 325 14.14 -19.78 17.79
N ASP A 326 15.32 -20.38 17.92
CA ASP A 326 16.24 -20.62 16.80
C ASP A 326 15.92 -21.96 16.12
N HIS A 327 16.06 -23.07 16.87
CA HIS A 327 15.86 -24.41 16.32
C HIS A 327 15.33 -25.43 17.33
N LEU A 328 14.82 -26.54 16.79
CA LEU A 328 14.45 -27.74 17.53
C LEU A 328 15.41 -28.87 17.16
N GLY A 329 16.21 -29.31 18.13
CA GLY A 329 17.08 -30.47 17.95
C GLY A 329 16.31 -31.77 18.11
N VAL A 330 16.38 -32.64 17.12
CA VAL A 330 15.76 -33.97 17.12
C VAL A 330 16.86 -35.02 17.03
N ALA A 331 17.07 -35.76 18.12
CA ALA A 331 18.05 -36.84 18.15
C ALA A 331 17.56 -38.02 17.30
N VAL A 332 18.42 -38.48 16.40
CA VAL A 332 18.20 -39.61 15.50
C VAL A 332 19.39 -40.57 15.57
N ARG A 333 19.16 -41.87 15.33
CA ARG A 333 20.26 -42.85 15.28
C ARG A 333 21.14 -42.64 14.06
N ARG A 334 20.50 -42.35 12.92
CA ARG A 334 21.14 -42.02 11.65
C ARG A 334 20.30 -40.97 10.94
N ILE A 335 20.94 -39.88 10.50
CA ILE A 335 20.29 -38.84 9.69
C ILE A 335 19.72 -39.47 8.41
N ASP A 336 20.50 -40.33 7.75
CA ASP A 336 20.12 -40.94 6.46
C ASP A 336 18.79 -41.70 6.55
N ASP A 337 18.50 -42.34 7.70
CA ASP A 337 17.28 -43.15 7.93
C ASP A 337 16.03 -42.30 8.19
N ARG A 338 16.21 -41.01 8.50
CA ARG A 338 15.11 -40.11 8.88
C ARG A 338 14.95 -38.95 7.91
N LEU A 339 15.99 -38.61 7.15
CA LEU A 339 15.97 -37.49 6.23
C LEU A 339 14.83 -37.57 5.23
N GLY A 340 14.49 -38.77 4.72
CA GLY A 340 13.37 -38.95 3.79
C GLY A 340 12.00 -38.53 4.36
N LEU A 341 11.77 -38.68 5.66
CA LEU A 341 10.54 -38.19 6.29
C LEU A 341 10.47 -36.65 6.21
N TYR A 342 11.55 -35.97 6.58
CA TYR A 342 11.55 -34.51 6.65
C TYR A 342 11.63 -33.86 5.27
N ARG A 343 12.49 -34.39 4.39
CA ARG A 343 12.70 -33.85 3.05
C ARG A 343 11.61 -34.26 2.09
N ASP A 344 11.35 -35.56 1.97
CA ASP A 344 10.54 -36.09 0.86
C ASP A 344 9.04 -36.13 1.20
N LEU A 345 8.68 -36.36 2.48
CA LEU A 345 7.27 -36.43 2.89
C LEU A 345 6.75 -35.12 3.46
N LEU A 346 7.51 -34.44 4.32
CA LEU A 346 7.14 -33.15 4.90
C LEU A 346 7.54 -31.95 4.03
N GLY A 347 8.40 -32.14 3.03
CA GLY A 347 8.78 -31.11 2.06
C GLY A 347 9.76 -30.06 2.59
N LEU A 348 10.57 -30.38 3.61
CA LEU A 348 11.60 -29.46 4.11
C LEU A 348 12.87 -29.54 3.25
N ASP A 349 13.47 -28.40 2.94
CA ASP A 349 14.73 -28.37 2.22
C ASP A 349 15.90 -28.76 3.13
N LEU A 350 16.79 -29.64 2.66
CA LEU A 350 18.05 -29.90 3.33
C LEU A 350 19.03 -28.78 2.97
N GLN A 351 19.40 -27.94 3.94
CA GLN A 351 20.33 -26.85 3.71
C GLN A 351 21.78 -27.35 3.71
N GLN A 352 22.17 -28.06 4.75
CA GLN A 352 23.53 -28.57 4.92
C GLN A 352 23.56 -29.75 5.88
N ILE A 353 24.56 -30.62 5.70
CA ILE A 353 25.00 -31.57 6.72
C ILE A 353 26.39 -31.17 7.18
N GLU A 354 26.61 -31.05 8.49
CA GLU A 354 27.91 -30.71 9.07
C GLU A 354 28.26 -31.60 10.26
N GLU A 355 29.55 -31.84 10.48
CA GLU A 355 30.06 -32.52 11.67
C GLU A 355 30.58 -31.48 12.67
N VAL A 356 29.97 -31.46 13.86
CA VAL A 356 30.35 -30.56 14.95
C VAL A 356 31.18 -31.35 15.96
N ALA A 357 32.48 -31.45 15.68
CA ALA A 357 33.41 -32.26 16.48
C ALA A 357 33.42 -31.87 17.98
N GLY A 358 33.24 -30.58 18.29
CA GLY A 358 33.16 -30.08 19.67
C GLY A 358 31.95 -30.58 20.46
N GLU A 359 30.91 -31.05 19.76
CA GLU A 359 29.69 -31.60 20.35
C GLU A 359 29.55 -33.11 20.12
N GLY A 360 30.43 -33.70 19.29
CA GLY A 360 30.42 -35.12 18.96
C GLY A 360 29.18 -35.53 18.16
N VAL A 361 28.67 -34.65 17.30
CA VAL A 361 27.44 -34.87 16.52
C VAL A 361 27.61 -34.52 15.05
N ARG A 362 26.86 -35.21 14.20
CA ARG A 362 26.57 -34.84 12.82
C ARG A 362 25.18 -34.21 12.79
N LEU A 363 25.04 -33.06 12.15
CA LEU A 363 23.80 -32.29 12.08
C LEU A 363 23.31 -32.21 10.65
N ALA A 364 22.00 -32.40 10.44
CA ALA A 364 21.33 -32.01 9.21
C ALA A 364 20.37 -30.85 9.50
N LEU A 365 20.61 -29.72 8.84
CA LEU A 365 19.88 -28.47 9.04
C LEU A 365 18.73 -28.41 8.03
N LEU A 366 17.49 -28.37 8.53
CA LEU A 366 16.26 -28.35 7.74
C LEU A 366 15.44 -27.10 8.11
N PRO A 367 15.51 -26.02 7.30
CA PRO A 367 14.69 -24.83 7.53
C PRO A 367 13.19 -25.16 7.54
N ALA A 368 12.47 -24.61 8.52
CA ALA A 368 11.04 -24.83 8.73
C ALA A 368 10.35 -23.50 9.09
N GLY A 369 10.22 -22.63 8.08
CA GLY A 369 9.69 -21.28 8.27
C GLY A 369 10.71 -20.37 8.98
N ARG A 370 10.35 -19.90 10.18
CA ARG A 370 11.16 -18.96 10.99
C ARG A 370 12.07 -19.63 12.02
N THR A 371 12.04 -20.96 12.05
CA THR A 371 12.88 -21.82 12.88
C THR A 371 13.44 -22.93 11.98
N ARG A 372 14.22 -23.85 12.52
CA ARG A 372 14.70 -25.02 11.80
C ARG A 372 14.62 -26.27 12.65
N ILE A 373 14.50 -27.41 11.98
CA ILE A 373 14.68 -28.72 12.59
C ILE A 373 16.14 -29.09 12.36
N GLU A 374 16.83 -29.46 13.43
CA GLU A 374 18.17 -30.03 13.35
C GLU A 374 18.08 -31.51 13.68
N LEU A 375 18.38 -32.38 12.71
CA LEU A 375 18.55 -33.80 13.00
C LEU A 375 19.94 -34.00 13.57
N VAL A 376 20.00 -34.55 14.78
CA VAL A 376 21.22 -34.69 15.57
C VAL A 376 21.58 -36.17 15.65
N GLU A 377 22.60 -36.57 14.90
CA GLU A 377 23.15 -37.93 14.90
C GLU A 377 24.45 -37.95 15.74
N PRO A 378 24.60 -38.88 16.70
CA PRO A 378 25.84 -39.00 17.47
C PRO A 378 26.99 -39.52 16.58
N LEU A 379 28.17 -38.92 16.69
CA LEU A 379 29.39 -39.43 16.04
C LEU A 379 30.00 -40.62 16.78
N THR A 380 29.75 -40.72 18.09
CA THR A 380 30.29 -41.77 18.96
C THR A 380 29.24 -42.28 19.95
N ASP A 381 29.38 -43.55 20.35
CA ASP A 381 28.45 -44.24 21.26
C ASP A 381 28.44 -43.70 22.70
N ASP A 382 29.48 -42.95 23.09
CA ASP A 382 29.62 -42.34 24.41
C ASP A 382 29.15 -40.87 24.47
N SER A 383 28.76 -40.30 23.33
CA SER A 383 28.28 -38.92 23.23
C SER A 383 27.03 -38.66 24.08
N PRO A 384 26.78 -37.40 24.53
CA PRO A 384 25.56 -37.06 25.26
C PRO A 384 24.28 -37.45 24.52
N VAL A 385 24.27 -37.32 23.18
CA VAL A 385 23.14 -37.67 22.32
C VAL A 385 22.96 -39.19 22.25
N ALA A 386 24.03 -39.97 22.15
CA ALA A 386 23.95 -41.44 22.22
C ALA A 386 23.34 -41.91 23.55
N ARG A 387 23.72 -41.29 24.68
CA ARG A 387 23.11 -41.56 25.99
C ARG A 387 21.64 -41.16 26.06
N PHE A 388 21.25 -40.06 25.42
CA PHE A 388 19.83 -39.69 25.29
C PHE A 388 19.05 -40.75 24.51
N LEU A 389 19.55 -41.15 23.33
CA LEU A 389 18.92 -42.15 22.48
C LEU A 389 18.77 -43.50 23.18
N ALA A 390 19.78 -43.94 23.92
CA ALA A 390 19.73 -45.19 24.69
C ALA A 390 18.63 -45.18 25.77
N LYS A 391 18.39 -44.01 26.39
CA LYS A 391 17.43 -43.87 27.49
C LYS A 391 16.01 -43.57 27.03
N ARG A 392 15.85 -42.81 25.94
CA ARG A 392 14.56 -42.24 25.52
C ARG A 392 14.14 -42.59 24.09
N GLY A 393 15.01 -43.19 23.30
CA GLY A 393 14.79 -43.38 21.86
C GLY A 393 14.99 -42.10 21.07
N GLU A 394 14.66 -42.14 19.78
CA GLU A 394 14.68 -40.98 18.89
C GLU A 394 13.57 -39.99 19.26
N GLY A 395 13.84 -38.69 19.13
CA GLY A 395 12.87 -37.65 19.45
C GLY A 395 13.49 -36.30 19.79
N ILE A 396 12.65 -35.38 20.29
CA ILE A 396 13.07 -34.02 20.64
C ILE A 396 14.15 -34.07 21.74
N HIS A 397 15.32 -33.57 21.41
CA HIS A 397 16.49 -33.54 22.27
C HIS A 397 16.61 -32.22 23.04
N HIS A 398 16.54 -31.08 22.34
CA HIS A 398 16.63 -29.75 22.95
C HIS A 398 15.77 -28.73 22.20
N VAL A 399 15.51 -27.60 22.85
CA VAL A 399 14.93 -26.39 22.25
C VAL A 399 15.97 -25.28 22.35
N CYS A 400 16.34 -24.68 21.22
CA CYS A 400 17.35 -23.64 21.18
C CYS A 400 16.72 -22.24 21.07
N PHE A 401 17.20 -21.32 21.91
CA PHE A 401 16.89 -19.90 21.81
C PHE A 401 18.12 -19.09 21.45
N GLU A 402 17.99 -18.24 20.44
CA GLU A 402 18.98 -17.19 20.17
C GLU A 402 18.76 -16.02 21.13
N VAL A 403 19.86 -15.50 21.68
CA VAL A 403 19.89 -14.35 22.59
C VAL A 403 20.92 -13.32 22.15
N ASP A 404 20.56 -12.04 22.24
CA ASP A 404 21.44 -10.92 21.85
C ASP A 404 22.68 -10.79 22.75
N ASP A 405 22.57 -11.17 24.03
CA ASP A 405 23.66 -11.13 25.02
C ASP A 405 23.69 -12.44 25.79
N LEU A 406 24.50 -13.40 25.31
CA LEU A 406 24.63 -14.72 25.93
C LEU A 406 25.21 -14.60 27.35
N GLN A 407 26.22 -13.75 27.56
CA GLN A 407 26.89 -13.63 28.84
C GLN A 407 25.96 -13.04 29.90
N GLY A 408 25.32 -11.90 29.62
CA GLY A 408 24.37 -11.31 30.55
C GLY A 408 23.13 -12.18 30.77
N THR A 409 22.72 -12.98 29.77
CA THR A 409 21.66 -13.98 29.95
C THR A 409 22.07 -15.07 30.92
N LEU A 410 23.29 -15.60 30.81
CA LEU A 410 23.82 -16.60 31.73
C LEU A 410 23.96 -16.08 33.16
N GLU A 411 24.34 -14.80 33.32
CA GLU A 411 24.42 -14.14 34.63
C GLU A 411 23.04 -14.04 35.29
N ARG A 412 22.01 -13.56 34.56
CA ARG A 412 20.63 -13.51 35.06
C ARG A 412 20.09 -14.90 35.43
N LEU A 413 20.39 -15.92 34.63
CA LEU A 413 19.99 -17.30 34.92
C LEU A 413 20.66 -17.82 36.20
N LYS A 414 21.96 -17.53 36.37
CA LYS A 414 22.71 -17.90 37.58
C LYS A 414 22.14 -17.23 38.83
N GLU A 415 21.80 -15.94 38.76
CA GLU A 415 21.13 -15.21 39.85
C GLU A 415 19.78 -15.83 40.21
N ALA A 416 19.04 -16.33 39.21
CA ALA A 416 17.78 -17.06 39.39
C ALA A 416 17.97 -18.52 39.85
N GLY A 417 19.20 -18.97 40.13
CA GLY A 417 19.50 -20.32 40.59
C GLY A 417 19.57 -21.39 39.49
N LEU A 418 19.56 -20.99 38.21
CA LEU A 418 19.72 -21.87 37.06
C LEU A 418 21.18 -21.87 36.60
N GLN A 419 21.81 -23.04 36.61
CA GLN A 419 23.20 -23.19 36.17
C GLN A 419 23.29 -23.79 34.76
N ALA A 420 24.25 -23.29 33.99
CA ALA A 420 24.60 -23.88 32.71
C ALA A 420 25.16 -25.30 32.91
N ALA A 421 24.79 -26.19 31.99
CA ALA A 421 25.34 -27.53 31.87
C ALA A 421 26.64 -27.46 31.05
N GLY A 422 27.77 -27.75 31.69
CA GLY A 422 29.10 -27.70 31.06
C GLY A 422 29.70 -26.29 31.01
N ALA A 423 30.73 -26.12 30.19
CA ALA A 423 31.41 -24.83 30.02
C ALA A 423 30.57 -23.87 29.16
N PRO A 424 30.21 -22.68 29.66
CA PRO A 424 29.44 -21.69 28.88
C PRO A 424 30.29 -21.10 27.75
N GLY A 425 29.64 -20.78 26.62
CA GLY A 425 30.29 -20.11 25.48
C GLY A 425 31.17 -21.02 24.63
N ARG A 426 30.92 -22.34 24.66
CA ARG A 426 31.62 -23.30 23.80
C ARG A 426 31.23 -23.10 22.33
N PRO A 427 32.11 -23.46 21.37
CA PRO A 427 31.76 -23.47 19.95
C PRO A 427 30.65 -24.48 19.67
N GLY A 428 29.65 -24.04 18.91
CA GLY A 428 28.57 -24.87 18.39
C GLY A 428 28.52 -24.85 16.86
N ALA A 429 27.42 -25.38 16.33
CA ALA A 429 27.10 -25.42 14.90
C ALA A 429 27.31 -24.05 14.22
N GLU A 430 27.77 -24.12 12.97
CA GLU A 430 28.06 -22.97 12.10
C GLU A 430 29.05 -21.95 12.73
N GLY A 431 29.81 -22.30 13.76
CA GLY A 431 30.78 -21.40 14.44
C GLY A 431 30.17 -20.48 15.51
N SER A 432 28.96 -20.77 15.98
CA SER A 432 28.29 -19.97 17.03
C SER A 432 28.80 -20.26 18.44
N ARG A 433 28.55 -19.35 19.40
CA ARG A 433 28.79 -19.60 20.83
C ARG A 433 27.51 -20.05 21.51
N ILE A 434 27.58 -21.15 22.26
CA ILE A 434 26.39 -21.78 22.86
C ILE A 434 26.57 -22.12 24.35
N ALA A 435 25.45 -22.31 25.04
CA ALA A 435 25.37 -22.84 26.40
C ALA A 435 24.09 -23.66 26.60
N PHE A 436 24.15 -24.72 27.40
CA PHE A 436 22.97 -25.55 27.69
C PHE A 436 22.46 -25.33 29.11
N LEU A 437 21.15 -25.46 29.34
CA LEU A 437 20.52 -25.47 30.65
C LEU A 437 19.95 -26.86 30.94
N HIS A 438 20.30 -27.42 32.09
CA HIS A 438 19.94 -28.79 32.42
C HIS A 438 18.42 -28.95 32.65
N PRO A 439 17.77 -30.01 32.13
CA PRO A 439 16.33 -30.28 32.27
C PRO A 439 15.77 -30.18 33.69
N LYS A 440 16.61 -30.44 34.70
CA LYS A 440 16.26 -30.34 36.13
C LYS A 440 15.83 -28.92 36.53
N GLY A 441 16.43 -27.89 35.93
CA GLY A 441 16.12 -26.48 36.21
C GLY A 441 15.04 -25.89 35.30
N THR A 442 14.71 -26.55 34.20
CA THR A 442 13.90 -26.01 33.10
C THR A 442 12.62 -26.81 32.86
N GLY A 443 12.13 -27.50 33.89
CA GLY A 443 10.85 -28.23 33.82
C GLY A 443 10.88 -29.48 32.92
N GLY A 444 12.05 -30.09 32.73
CA GLY A 444 12.22 -31.33 31.95
C GLY A 444 12.66 -31.13 30.50
N VAL A 445 12.83 -29.88 30.05
CA VAL A 445 13.26 -29.53 28.68
C VAL A 445 14.74 -29.17 28.68
N LEU A 446 15.56 -29.81 27.85
CA LEU A 446 16.94 -29.34 27.63
C LEU A 446 16.86 -28.07 26.79
N ILE A 447 17.36 -26.96 27.32
CA ILE A 447 17.37 -25.67 26.62
C ILE A 447 18.79 -25.37 26.17
N GLU A 448 18.94 -25.01 24.90
CA GLU A 448 20.16 -24.44 24.36
C GLU A 448 20.00 -22.92 24.22
N LEU A 449 21.06 -22.18 24.54
CA LEU A 449 21.16 -20.75 24.32
C LEU A 449 22.28 -20.50 23.32
N ARG A 450 21.98 -19.77 22.26
CA ARG A 450 22.92 -19.43 21.19
C ARG A 450 23.10 -17.91 21.11
N ALA A 451 24.35 -17.45 21.01
CA ALA A 451 24.64 -16.03 20.82
C ALA A 451 24.20 -15.56 19.42
N SER A 452 23.56 -14.39 19.34
CA SER A 452 23.21 -13.75 18.07
C SER A 452 24.46 -13.31 17.30
N ARG A 453 24.51 -13.61 16.00
CA ARG A 453 25.62 -13.20 15.11
C ARG A 453 25.68 -11.69 14.83
N ARG A 454 24.61 -10.94 15.15
CA ARG A 454 24.50 -9.52 14.78
C ARG A 454 25.40 -8.59 15.60
N LYS A 455 25.77 -8.99 16.82
CA LYS A 455 26.58 -8.17 17.75
C LYS A 455 28.05 -8.56 17.85
N GLU A 456 28.47 -9.65 17.22
CA GLU A 456 29.90 -10.03 17.18
C GLU A 456 30.66 -9.36 16.01
N ALA A 457 29.94 -8.64 15.14
CA ALA A 457 30.49 -7.88 14.01
C ALA A 457 30.50 -6.35 14.24
N GLU A 458 30.09 -5.89 15.43
CA GLU A 458 30.35 -4.54 15.96
C GLU A 458 31.59 -4.59 16.87
#